data_AF-A0AB39K4E6-F1
#
_entry.id   AF-A0AB39K4E6-F1
#
_cell.length_a   1.000
_cell.length_b   1.000
_cell.length_c   1.000
_cell.angle_alpha   90.00
_cell.angle_beta   90.00
_cell.angle_gamma   90.00
#
_symmetry.space_group_name_H-M   'P 1'
#
loop_
_entity.id
_entity.type
_entity.pdbx_description
1 polymer ?
#
loop_
_entity_poly.entity_id
_entity_poly.type
_entity_poly.pdbx_seq_one_letter_code
_entity_poly.pdbx_strand_id
1 'polypeptide(L)'
;MGSLNQSLRVTQNVLRVPLRLTKNEVCTLLGVSRDKLSRMEREDENFPKGMKEGVTRQAAVYYDYQEIVEWYENWKSMMRTATYS
;
A
#
# COMPACT_ATOMS: atom_id res chain seq x y z
N MET A 1 27.05 -21.25 -26.13
CA MET A 1 27.20 -19.86 -25.65
C MET A 1 25.82 -19.36 -25.22
N GLY A 2 25.39 -19.76 -24.01
CA GLY A 2 24.03 -19.55 -23.53
C GLY A 2 23.90 -18.29 -22.67
N SER A 3 22.81 -17.57 -22.89
CA SER A 3 22.03 -16.79 -21.92
C SER A 3 22.78 -15.81 -21.00
N LEU A 4 23.01 -14.58 -21.47
CA LEU A 4 23.36 -13.43 -20.62
C LEU A 4 22.36 -12.27 -20.68
N ASN A 5 21.23 -12.42 -21.40
CA ASN A 5 20.30 -11.32 -21.65
C ASN A 5 18.95 -11.41 -20.89
N GLN A 6 18.82 -12.32 -19.92
CA GLN A 6 17.56 -12.45 -19.16
C GLN A 6 17.56 -11.73 -17.79
N SER A 7 18.70 -11.19 -17.34
CA SER A 7 18.84 -10.63 -15.98
C SER A 7 18.46 -9.13 -15.84
N LEU A 8 18.22 -8.39 -16.93
CA LEU A 8 17.99 -6.93 -16.88
C LEU A 8 16.51 -6.52 -16.94
N ARG A 9 15.56 -7.46 -17.07
CA ARG A 9 14.13 -7.12 -17.14
C ARG A 9 13.43 -7.09 -15.78
N VAL A 10 14.06 -7.61 -14.73
CA VAL A 10 13.45 -7.66 -13.39
C VAL A 10 13.55 -6.30 -12.66
N THR A 11 14.51 -5.45 -13.03
CA THR A 11 14.78 -4.18 -12.32
C THR A 11 14.08 -2.94 -12.89
N GLN A 12 13.46 -3.03 -14.08
CA GLN A 12 12.96 -1.84 -14.79
C GLN A 12 11.53 -1.39 -14.39
N ASN A 13 10.83 -2.12 -13.52
CA ASN A 13 9.46 -1.76 -13.08
C ASN A 13 9.34 -1.32 -11.62
N VAL A 14 10.42 -1.38 -10.84
CA VAL A 14 10.39 -1.02 -9.39
C VAL A 14 10.48 0.50 -9.17
N LEU A 15 10.83 1.29 -10.18
CA LEU A 15 11.20 2.70 -10.04
C LEU A 15 10.07 3.73 -10.30
N ARG A 16 8.83 3.31 -10.55
CA ARG A 16 7.74 4.24 -10.91
C ARG A 16 6.75 4.56 -9.78
N VAL A 17 6.82 3.87 -8.66
CA VAL A 17 5.91 4.08 -7.54
C VAL A 17 6.67 4.70 -6.37
N PRO A 18 6.19 5.80 -5.78
CA PRO A 18 6.85 6.39 -4.63
C PRO A 18 6.76 5.42 -3.44
N LEU A 19 7.89 5.24 -2.74
CA LEU A 19 7.95 4.39 -1.54
C LEU A 19 7.04 4.94 -0.42
N ARG A 20 6.87 6.27 -0.39
CA ARG A 20 6.01 6.98 0.54
C ARG A 20 4.75 7.43 -0.20
N LEU A 21 3.60 7.00 0.25
CA LEU A 21 2.30 7.40 -0.26
C LEU A 21 1.65 8.41 0.69
N THR A 22 1.11 9.49 0.14
CA THR A 22 0.20 10.38 0.85
C THR A 22 -1.18 9.72 1.00
N LYS A 23 -2.01 10.21 1.94
CA LYS A 23 -3.41 9.74 2.07
C LYS A 23 -4.18 9.73 0.74
N ASN A 24 -3.93 10.70 -0.14
CA ASN A 24 -4.63 10.80 -1.41
C ASN A 24 -4.18 9.72 -2.40
N GLU A 25 -2.88 9.40 -2.42
CA GLU A 25 -2.33 8.31 -3.22
C GLU A 25 -2.81 6.95 -2.71
N VAL A 26 -2.85 6.73 -1.40
CA VAL A 26 -3.44 5.51 -0.81
C VAL A 26 -4.91 5.36 -1.20
N CYS A 27 -5.70 6.44 -1.13
CA CYS A 27 -7.09 6.43 -1.58
C CYS A 27 -7.21 6.03 -3.05
N THR A 28 -6.35 6.58 -3.90
CA THR A 28 -6.31 6.29 -5.34
C THR A 28 -5.90 4.84 -5.61
N LEU A 29 -4.90 4.34 -4.88
CA LEU A 29 -4.35 3.00 -5.02
C LEU A 29 -5.35 1.91 -4.61
N LEU A 30 -6.04 2.12 -3.49
CA LEU A 30 -7.08 1.21 -3.00
C LEU A 30 -8.44 1.43 -3.68
N GLY A 31 -8.60 2.49 -4.48
CA GLY A 31 -9.87 2.85 -5.11
C GLY A 31 -10.97 3.20 -4.10
N VAL A 32 -10.62 3.79 -2.96
CA VAL A 32 -11.55 4.14 -1.87
C VAL A 32 -11.61 5.64 -1.63
N SER A 33 -12.75 6.12 -1.13
CA SER A 33 -12.90 7.49 -0.63
C SER A 33 -12.13 7.71 0.68
N ARG A 34 -11.73 8.95 0.96
CA ARG A 34 -11.00 9.34 2.17
C ARG A 34 -11.71 9.01 3.48
N ASP A 35 -13.04 9.10 3.52
CA ASP A 35 -13.86 8.71 4.66
C ASP A 35 -13.77 7.20 4.91
N LYS A 36 -13.82 6.41 3.84
CA LYS A 36 -13.67 4.96 3.89
C LYS A 36 -12.27 4.55 4.33
N LEU A 37 -11.23 5.21 3.82
CA LEU A 37 -9.85 5.02 4.29
C LEU A 37 -9.75 5.30 5.80
N SER A 38 -10.33 6.40 6.27
CA SER A 38 -10.29 6.77 7.70
C SER A 38 -11.09 5.80 8.57
N ARG A 39 -12.17 5.23 8.02
CA ARG A 39 -12.93 4.17 8.68
C ARG A 39 -12.11 2.89 8.79
N MET A 40 -11.41 2.50 7.72
CA MET A 40 -10.51 1.33 7.70
C MET A 40 -9.36 1.50 8.71
N GLU A 41 -8.72 2.68 8.77
CA GLU A 41 -7.70 3.01 9.78
C GLU A 41 -8.21 2.85 11.22
N ARG A 42 -9.53 2.99 11.46
CA ARG A 42 -10.13 2.89 12.79
C ARG A 42 -10.68 1.50 13.10
N GLU A 43 -11.21 0.81 12.11
CA GLU A 43 -11.83 -0.51 12.26
C GLU A 43 -10.81 -1.66 12.16
N ASP A 44 -9.73 -1.46 11.39
CA ASP A 44 -8.71 -2.46 11.15
C ASP A 44 -7.40 -2.05 11.83
N GLU A 45 -7.07 -2.72 12.93
CA GLU A 45 -5.83 -2.50 13.67
C GLU A 45 -4.58 -2.91 12.89
N ASN A 46 -4.72 -3.79 11.90
CA ASN A 46 -3.63 -4.22 11.01
C ASN A 46 -3.43 -3.25 9.84
N PHE A 47 -4.28 -2.24 9.68
CA PHE A 47 -4.11 -1.27 8.61
C PHE A 47 -2.83 -0.43 8.84
N PRO A 48 -2.00 -0.20 7.82
CA PRO A 48 -0.75 0.53 7.95
C PRO A 48 -0.98 1.94 8.51
N LYS A 49 -0.30 2.24 9.62
CA LYS A 49 -0.45 3.55 10.27
C LYS A 49 0.51 4.53 9.63
N GLY A 50 -0.05 5.61 9.12
CA GLY A 50 0.75 6.65 8.50
C GLY A 50 1.74 7.29 9.47
N MET A 51 2.99 7.38 9.05
CA MET A 51 4.07 8.01 9.79
C MET A 51 3.98 9.53 9.62
N LYS A 52 3.98 10.25 10.73
CA LYS A 52 4.03 11.73 10.74
C LYS A 52 5.48 12.18 10.67
N GLU A 53 5.84 12.97 9.66
CA GLU A 53 7.18 13.60 9.60
C GLU A 53 7.29 14.87 10.50
N GLY A 54 6.28 15.19 11.30
CA GLY A 54 6.33 16.35 12.17
C GLY A 54 5.34 16.31 13.34
N VAL A 55 5.62 17.17 14.32
CA VAL A 55 4.83 17.30 15.57
C VAL A 55 3.60 18.20 15.37
N THR A 56 3.58 19.00 14.30
CA THR A 56 2.49 19.93 13.99
C THR A 56 1.24 19.21 13.47
N ARG A 57 0.04 19.74 13.75
CA ARG A 57 -1.24 19.21 13.24
C ARG A 57 -1.34 19.19 11.70
N GLN A 58 -0.54 20.00 11.01
CA GLN A 58 -0.45 20.06 9.54
C GLN A 58 0.67 19.17 8.96
N ALA A 59 1.35 18.37 9.79
CA ALA A 59 2.40 17.49 9.31
C ALA A 59 1.83 16.48 8.31
N ALA A 60 2.50 16.34 7.16
CA ALA A 60 2.15 15.35 6.17
C ALA A 60 2.30 13.95 6.78
N VAL A 61 1.28 13.12 6.54
CA VAL A 61 1.23 11.73 6.95
C VAL A 61 1.53 10.88 5.72
N TYR A 62 2.58 10.06 5.83
CA TYR A 62 3.01 9.17 4.76
C TYR A 62 2.79 7.72 5.16
N TYR A 63 2.42 6.90 4.19
CA TYR A 63 2.22 5.47 4.32
C TYR A 63 3.31 4.78 3.51
N ASP A 64 3.81 3.65 4.00
CA ASP A 64 4.71 2.84 3.19
C ASP A 64 3.91 2.10 2.12
N TYR A 65 4.37 2.17 0.87
CA TYR A 65 3.75 1.48 -0.24
C TYR A 65 3.71 -0.04 0.00
N GLN A 66 4.80 -0.62 0.51
CA GLN A 66 4.91 -2.06 0.71
C GLN A 66 3.92 -2.53 1.78
N GLU A 67 3.79 -1.80 2.89
CA GLU A 67 2.82 -2.13 3.95
C GLU A 67 1.37 -2.12 3.43
N ILE A 68 1.02 -1.14 2.59
CA ILE A 68 -0.32 -1.05 1.99
C ILE A 68 -0.60 -2.23 1.05
N VAL A 69 0.39 -2.64 0.25
CA VAL A 69 0.27 -3.79 -0.66
C VAL A 69 0.15 -5.10 0.13
N GLU A 70 0.99 -5.29 1.15
CA GLU A 70 0.95 -6.47 2.01
C GLU A 70 -0.39 -6.60 2.73
N TRP A 71 -0.89 -5.50 3.29
CA TRP A 71 -2.23 -5.45 3.89
C TRP A 71 -3.31 -5.81 2.88
N TYR A 72 -3.25 -5.27 1.65
CA TYR A 72 -4.24 -5.54 0.61
C TYR A 72 -4.24 -7.01 0.17
N GLU A 73 -3.07 -7.62 -0.01
CA GLU A 73 -2.98 -9.05 -0.36
C GLU A 73 -3.51 -9.93 0.78
N ASN A 74 -3.25 -9.59 2.04
CA ASN A 74 -3.84 -10.28 3.18
C ASN A 74 -5.38 -10.15 3.22
N TRP A 75 -5.90 -8.93 3.08
CA TRP A 75 -7.34 -8.66 3.01
C TRP A 75 -8.01 -9.44 1.87
N LYS A 76 -7.39 -9.43 0.68
CA LYS A 76 -7.85 -10.17 -0.51
C LYS A 76 -7.84 -11.68 -0.28
N SER A 77 -6.81 -12.22 0.38
CA SER A 77 -6.72 -13.64 0.75
C SER A 77 -7.85 -14.03 1.72
N MET A 78 -8.07 -13.23 2.76
CA MET A 78 -9.16 -13.43 3.72
C MET A 78 -10.53 -13.40 3.03
N MET A 79 -10.78 -12.39 2.19
CA MET A 79 -12.04 -12.23 1.47
C MET A 79 -12.33 -13.41 0.53
N ARG A 80 -11.30 -13.89 -0.19
CA ARG A 80 -11.41 -15.05 -1.09
C ARG A 80 -11.67 -16.35 -0.32
N THR A 81 -11.05 -16.52 0.84
CA THR A 81 -11.23 -17.71 1.68
C THR A 81 -12.63 -17.77 2.28
N ALA A 82 -13.19 -16.62 2.70
CA ALA A 82 -14.53 -16.54 3.26
C ALA A 82 -15.67 -16.87 2.27
N THR A 83 -15.39 -16.86 0.96
CA THR A 83 -16.41 -17.11 -0.08
C THR A 83 -16.56 -18.61 -0.41
N TYR A 84 -15.71 -19.48 0.14
CA TYR A 84 -15.68 -20.92 -0.15
C TYR A 84 -15.83 -21.81 1.10
N SER A 85 -16.54 -21.35 2.15
CA SER A 85 -16.86 -22.17 3.32
C SER A 85 -18.35 -22.39 3.49
#